data_AF-A0A9X2FXP4-F1
#
_entry.id   AF-A0A9X2FXP4-F1
#
_cell.length_a   1.000
_cell.length_b   1.000
_cell.length_c   1.000
_cell.angle_alpha   90.00
_cell.angle_beta   90.00
_cell.angle_gamma   90.00
#
_symmetry.space_group_name_H-M   'P 1'
#
loop_
_entity.id
_entity.type
_entity.pdbx_description
1 polymer ?
#
loop_
_entity_poly.entity_id
_entity_poly.type
_entity_poly.pdbx_seq_one_letter_code
_entity_poly.pdbx_strand_id
1 'polypeptide(L)'
;MSPSLTAQPSAQVQPAPYQSEYESEPSHHPDGAPALVVSEVSVERAKSLVAVLRRVDDLTAEQMLLDVADQAGVPLWAASDQVLAAVHAQVAEHGLTPQALDAALASVASVHALALPARSAPRPAA
;
A
#
# COMPACT_ATOMS: atom_id res chain seq x y z
N MET A 1 -26.03 9.37 -71.55
CA MET A 1 -27.49 9.43 -71.79
C MET A 1 -28.18 8.63 -70.70
N SER A 2 -29.02 9.30 -69.90
CA SER A 2 -30.01 8.79 -68.93
C SER A 2 -29.52 8.00 -67.69
N PRO A 3 -30.27 7.98 -66.56
CA PRO A 3 -31.13 9.03 -65.99
C PRO A 3 -30.98 9.21 -64.45
N SER A 4 -31.68 10.24 -63.96
CA SER A 4 -31.88 10.69 -62.58
C SER A 4 -32.32 9.64 -61.56
N LEU A 5 -31.92 9.81 -60.29
CA LEU A 5 -32.78 9.49 -59.15
C LEU A 5 -32.66 10.54 -58.03
N THR A 6 -33.74 11.29 -57.90
CA THR A 6 -34.14 12.11 -56.76
C THR A 6 -34.48 11.22 -55.56
N ALA A 7 -33.97 11.53 -54.36
CA ALA A 7 -34.74 11.55 -53.09
C ALA A 7 -33.83 11.83 -51.86
N GLN A 8 -34.23 12.85 -51.10
CA GLN A 8 -33.92 13.23 -49.71
C GLN A 8 -34.13 12.09 -48.66
N PRO A 9 -33.89 12.27 -47.33
CA PRO A 9 -33.40 13.44 -46.59
C PRO A 9 -32.27 13.16 -45.57
N SER A 10 -31.69 14.26 -45.08
CA SER A 10 -30.84 14.37 -43.91
C SER A 10 -31.44 13.72 -42.66
N ALA A 11 -30.78 12.68 -42.14
CA ALA A 11 -30.97 12.25 -40.76
C ALA A 11 -29.90 12.94 -39.91
N GLN A 12 -30.27 14.07 -39.31
CA GLN A 12 -29.56 14.60 -38.15
C GLN A 12 -29.61 13.54 -37.05
N VAL A 13 -28.47 12.92 -36.76
CA VAL A 13 -28.30 12.13 -35.53
C VAL A 13 -28.12 13.15 -34.40
N GLN A 14 -29.20 13.44 -33.69
CA GLN A 14 -29.14 14.06 -32.38
C GLN A 14 -28.48 13.07 -31.41
N PRO A 15 -27.42 13.44 -30.66
CA PRO A 15 -27.00 12.62 -29.54
C PRO A 15 -28.06 12.71 -28.44
N ALA A 16 -28.64 11.58 -28.07
CA ALA A 16 -29.49 11.45 -26.90
C ALA A 16 -28.72 11.89 -25.64
N PRO A 17 -29.36 12.57 -24.67
CA PRO A 17 -28.77 12.78 -23.36
C PRO A 17 -28.70 11.41 -22.67
N TYR A 18 -27.49 10.91 -22.40
CA TYR A 18 -27.32 9.76 -21.51
C TYR A 18 -27.69 10.21 -20.09
N GLN A 19 -28.96 9.99 -19.73
CA GLN A 19 -29.37 9.99 -18.34
C GLN A 19 -28.95 8.67 -17.69
N SER A 20 -28.42 8.84 -16.49
CA SER A 20 -28.06 7.85 -15.49
C SER A 20 -29.06 6.69 -15.36
N GLU A 21 -28.64 5.50 -15.79
CA GLU A 21 -29.16 4.22 -15.27
C GLU A 21 -27.98 3.23 -15.21
N TYR A 22 -27.22 3.28 -14.11
CA TYR A 22 -26.48 2.11 -13.61
C TYR A 22 -26.91 1.91 -12.17
N GLU A 23 -28.12 1.39 -12.04
CA GLU A 23 -28.64 0.78 -10.83
C GLU A 23 -27.93 -0.58 -10.64
N SER A 24 -27.30 -0.74 -9.47
CA SER A 24 -27.09 -1.99 -8.72
C SER A 24 -26.22 -3.12 -9.32
N GLU A 25 -24.98 -3.18 -8.80
CA GLU A 25 -24.17 -4.34 -8.35
C GLU A 25 -24.38 -5.75 -8.96
N PRO A 26 -23.27 -6.45 -9.30
CA PRO A 26 -22.53 -7.17 -8.26
C PRO A 26 -21.03 -7.04 -8.45
N SER A 27 -20.41 -6.04 -7.80
CA SER A 27 -18.95 -5.96 -7.80
C SER A 27 -18.41 -6.87 -6.70
N HIS A 28 -18.38 -8.16 -7.04
CA HIS A 28 -17.33 -9.11 -6.70
C HIS A 28 -16.40 -8.62 -5.60
N HIS A 29 -16.64 -9.04 -4.36
CA HIS A 29 -15.55 -9.14 -3.38
C HIS A 29 -14.42 -9.87 -4.10
N PRO A 30 -13.22 -9.29 -4.31
CA PRO A 30 -12.05 -10.12 -4.39
C PRO A 30 -11.92 -10.72 -3.00
N ASP A 31 -12.43 -11.95 -2.88
CA ASP A 31 -11.91 -13.02 -2.06
C ASP A 31 -10.87 -12.52 -1.07
N GLY A 32 -11.32 -12.29 0.16
CA GLY A 32 -10.45 -11.93 1.26
C GLY A 32 -9.47 -13.06 1.47
N ALA A 33 -8.30 -12.96 0.82
CA ALA A 33 -7.13 -13.69 1.23
C ALA A 33 -7.05 -13.49 2.76
N PRO A 34 -7.06 -14.56 3.57
CA PRO A 34 -7.12 -14.41 5.00
C PRO A 34 -5.97 -13.51 5.40
N ALA A 35 -6.19 -12.53 6.28
CA ALA A 35 -5.15 -11.57 6.71
C ALA A 35 -3.80 -12.25 7.05
N LEU A 36 -3.85 -13.52 7.45
CA LEU A 36 -2.72 -14.43 7.64
C LEU A 36 -1.84 -14.64 6.38
N VAL A 37 -2.40 -14.85 5.19
CA VAL A 37 -1.63 -15.07 3.94
C VAL A 37 -0.95 -13.79 3.48
N VAL A 38 -1.62 -12.64 3.62
CA VAL A 38 -0.99 -11.32 3.35
C VAL A 38 0.15 -11.07 4.35
N SER A 39 -0.02 -11.49 5.60
CA SER A 39 1.01 -11.37 6.64
C SER A 39 2.27 -12.17 6.34
N GLU A 40 2.15 -13.40 5.86
CA GLU A 40 3.32 -14.25 5.55
C GLU A 40 4.10 -13.74 4.33
N VAL A 41 3.40 -13.28 3.29
CA VAL A 41 4.04 -12.72 2.08
C VAL A 41 4.83 -11.45 2.42
N SER A 42 4.32 -10.59 3.29
CA SER A 42 5.04 -9.39 3.73
C SER A 42 6.30 -9.73 4.52
N VAL A 43 6.26 -10.75 5.38
CA VAL A 43 7.43 -11.23 6.13
C VAL A 43 8.50 -11.77 5.19
N GLU A 44 8.15 -12.67 4.28
CA GLU A 44 9.13 -13.25 3.34
C GLU A 44 9.75 -12.21 2.41
N ARG A 45 8.95 -11.23 1.96
CA ARG A 45 9.45 -10.10 1.15
C ARG A 45 10.41 -9.21 1.92
N ALA A 46 10.06 -8.84 3.16
CA ALA A 46 10.92 -8.02 4.01
C ALA A 46 12.24 -8.75 4.29
N LYS A 47 12.18 -10.06 4.59
CA LYS A 47 13.35 -10.90 4.84
C LYS A 47 14.27 -10.95 3.63
N SER A 48 13.73 -11.23 2.45
CA SER A 48 14.50 -11.26 1.20
C SER A 48 15.20 -9.92 0.93
N LEU A 49 14.50 -8.81 1.18
CA LEU A 49 15.03 -7.46 1.01
C LEU A 49 16.20 -7.17 1.97
N VAL A 50 16.06 -7.56 3.24
CA VAL A 50 17.13 -7.45 4.24
C VAL A 50 18.33 -8.31 3.84
N ALA A 51 18.11 -9.58 3.49
CA ALA A 51 19.17 -10.51 3.08
C ALA A 51 19.99 -9.95 1.90
N VAL A 52 19.32 -9.44 0.87
CA VAL A 52 19.97 -8.87 -0.32
C VAL A 52 20.75 -7.60 0.01
N LEU A 53 20.13 -6.64 0.72
CA LEU A 53 20.76 -5.34 0.97
C LEU A 53 21.87 -5.39 2.01
N ARG A 54 21.80 -6.32 2.97
CA ARG A 54 22.85 -6.54 3.97
C ARG A 54 23.87 -7.61 3.56
N ARG A 55 23.61 -8.37 2.49
CA ARG A 55 24.42 -9.53 2.07
C ARG A 55 24.58 -10.56 3.19
N VAL A 56 23.48 -10.83 3.89
CA VAL A 56 23.41 -11.84 4.94
C VAL A 56 22.55 -13.01 4.48
N ASP A 57 22.67 -14.14 5.17
CA ASP A 57 21.80 -15.29 4.95
C ASP A 57 20.38 -15.04 5.47
N ASP A 58 19.46 -15.92 5.07
CA ASP A 58 18.03 -15.82 5.36
C ASP A 58 17.73 -15.84 6.87
N LEU A 59 18.44 -16.67 7.63
CA LEU A 59 18.26 -16.80 9.08
C LEU A 59 18.71 -15.53 9.80
N THR A 60 19.85 -14.96 9.40
CA THR A 60 20.32 -13.68 9.93
C THR A 60 19.34 -12.55 9.59
N ALA A 61 18.78 -12.53 8.37
CA ALA A 61 17.79 -11.54 7.98
C ALA A 61 16.48 -11.65 8.79
N GLU A 62 16.02 -12.88 9.04
CA GLU A 62 14.85 -13.15 9.89
C GLU A 62 15.10 -12.66 11.32
N GLN A 63 16.26 -12.98 11.91
CA GLN A 63 16.61 -12.54 13.26
C GLN A 63 16.63 -11.01 13.37
N MET A 64 17.16 -10.30 12.38
CA MET A 64 17.15 -8.84 12.36
C MET A 64 15.72 -8.27 12.35
N LEU A 65 14.79 -8.87 11.61
CA LEU A 65 13.39 -8.44 11.61
C LEU A 65 12.69 -8.75 12.94
N LEU A 66 13.00 -9.91 13.54
CA LEU A 66 12.52 -10.27 14.87
C LEU A 66 13.01 -9.29 15.94
N ASP A 67 14.29 -8.92 15.91
CA ASP A 67 14.88 -7.96 16.85
C ASP A 67 14.21 -6.58 16.72
N VAL A 68 13.90 -6.14 15.50
CA VAL A 68 13.19 -4.87 15.27
C VAL A 68 11.74 -4.95 15.75
N ALA A 69 11.05 -6.06 15.49
CA ALA A 69 9.69 -6.29 15.95
C ALA A 69 9.61 -6.30 17.48
N ASP A 70 10.56 -6.97 18.15
CA ASP A 70 10.69 -7.03 19.60
C ASP A 70 10.97 -5.65 20.21
N GLN A 71 11.96 -4.92 19.66
CA GLN A 71 12.29 -3.55 20.09
C GLN A 71 11.10 -2.59 19.96
N ALA A 72 10.29 -2.73 18.91
CA ALA A 72 9.09 -1.92 18.71
C ALA A 72 7.84 -2.44 19.45
N GLY A 73 7.90 -3.64 20.04
CA GLY A 73 6.75 -4.27 20.70
C GLY A 73 5.59 -4.55 19.75
N VAL A 74 5.87 -4.95 18.51
CA VAL A 74 4.87 -5.26 17.47
C VAL A 74 5.06 -6.68 16.95
N PRO A 75 4.01 -7.33 16.40
CA PRO A 75 4.20 -8.63 15.76
C PRO A 75 5.06 -8.51 14.49
N LEU A 76 5.82 -9.56 14.17
CA LEU A 76 6.76 -9.60 13.04
C LEU A 76 6.14 -9.19 11.70
N TRP A 77 4.90 -9.61 11.42
CA TRP A 77 4.21 -9.23 10.19
C TRP A 77 3.97 -7.72 10.10
N ALA A 78 3.65 -7.06 11.22
CA ALA A 78 3.41 -5.62 11.25
C ALA A 78 4.73 -4.85 11.12
N ALA A 79 5.81 -5.32 11.75
CA ALA A 79 7.14 -4.76 11.53
C ALA A 79 7.56 -4.88 10.06
N SER A 80 7.35 -6.05 9.47
CA SER A 80 7.70 -6.34 8.07
C SER A 80 6.92 -5.45 7.10
N ASP A 81 5.62 -5.24 7.33
CA ASP A 81 4.80 -4.33 6.54
C ASP A 81 5.28 -2.88 6.63
N GLN A 82 5.59 -2.40 7.85
CA GLN A 82 6.14 -1.06 8.06
C GLN A 82 7.51 -0.87 7.38
N VAL A 83 8.40 -1.86 7.45
CA VAL A 83 9.69 -1.84 6.76
C VAL A 83 9.49 -1.74 5.25
N LEU A 84 8.61 -2.56 4.67
CA LEU A 84 8.33 -2.52 3.23
C LEU A 84 7.76 -1.15 2.84
N ALA A 85 6.79 -0.62 3.59
CA ALA A 85 6.22 0.71 3.34
C ALA A 85 7.29 1.82 3.39
N ALA A 86 8.15 1.80 4.40
CA ALA A 86 9.23 2.78 4.55
C ALA A 86 10.28 2.64 3.44
N VAL A 87 10.68 1.42 3.06
CA VAL A 87 11.58 1.20 1.93
C VAL A 87 10.95 1.70 0.63
N HIS A 88 9.68 1.40 0.37
CA HIS A 88 8.98 1.88 -0.81
C HIS A 88 8.95 3.41 -0.90
N ALA A 89 8.72 4.10 0.22
CA ALA A 89 8.79 5.56 0.29
C ALA A 89 10.21 6.07 -0.05
N GLN A 90 11.25 5.45 0.51
CA GLN A 90 12.64 5.85 0.26
C GLN A 90 13.11 5.55 -1.17
N VAL A 91 12.66 4.43 -1.75
CA VAL A 91 13.01 4.04 -3.13
C VAL A 91 12.51 5.07 -4.14
N ALA A 92 11.33 5.65 -3.91
CA ALA A 92 10.77 6.67 -4.78
C ALA A 92 11.62 7.95 -4.83
N GLU A 93 12.30 8.29 -3.73
CA GLU A 93 13.07 9.53 -3.61
C GLU A 93 14.57 9.34 -3.86
N HIS A 94 15.15 8.23 -3.37
CA HIS A 94 16.60 8.04 -3.28
C HIS A 94 17.09 6.71 -3.88
N GLY A 95 16.18 5.86 -4.35
CA GLY A 95 16.49 4.50 -4.82
C GLY A 95 16.74 3.50 -3.69
N LEU A 96 16.87 2.22 -4.07
CA LEU A 96 17.08 1.13 -3.11
C LEU A 96 18.55 1.07 -2.67
N THR A 97 18.84 1.62 -1.49
CA THR A 97 20.19 1.64 -0.91
C THR A 97 20.23 0.98 0.47
N PRO A 98 21.40 0.51 0.95
CA PRO A 98 21.53 0.01 2.32
C PRO A 98 21.12 1.03 3.38
N GLN A 99 21.37 2.33 3.12
CA GLN A 99 21.00 3.43 4.01
C GLN A 99 19.47 3.61 4.08
N ALA A 100 18.77 3.42 2.96
CA ALA A 100 17.30 3.41 2.95
C ALA A 100 16.74 2.27 3.81
N LEU A 101 17.39 1.10 3.81
CA LEU A 101 17.01 -0.01 4.69
C LEU A 101 17.28 0.31 6.17
N ASP A 102 18.43 0.89 6.51
CA ASP A 102 18.71 1.36 7.87
C ASP A 102 17.62 2.32 8.38
N ALA A 103 17.26 3.31 7.55
CA ALA A 103 16.21 4.27 7.88
C ALA A 103 14.84 3.59 8.02
N ALA A 104 14.52 2.62 7.16
CA ALA A 104 13.26 1.88 7.22
C ALA A 104 13.15 1.03 8.50
N LEU A 105 14.21 0.31 8.88
CA LEU A 105 14.26 -0.49 10.11
C LEU A 105 14.12 0.42 11.34
N ALA A 106 14.75 1.59 11.34
CA ALA A 106 14.64 2.57 12.42
C ALA A 106 13.26 3.25 12.50
N SER A 107 12.47 3.21 11.43
CA SER A 107 11.14 3.84 11.38
C SER A 107 10.02 2.97 11.94
N VAL A 108 10.29 1.68 12.22
CA VAL A 108 9.30 0.77 12.77
C VAL A 108 8.88 1.25 14.15
N ALA A 109 7.60 1.53 14.30
CA ALA A 109 7.03 2.09 15.52
C ALA A 109 5.87 1.24 16.04
N SER A 110 5.71 1.23 17.37
CA SER A 110 4.56 0.60 18.01
C SER A 110 3.27 1.25 17.52
N VAL A 111 2.31 0.43 17.07
CA VAL A 111 0.99 0.92 16.63
C VAL A 111 0.22 1.61 17.76
N HIS A 112 0.59 1.36 19.03
CA HIS A 112 0.03 2.06 20.19
C HIS A 112 0.49 3.51 20.30
N ALA A 113 1.63 3.89 19.69
CA ALA A 113 2.15 5.25 19.73
C ALA A 113 1.28 6.25 18.97
N LEU A 114 0.47 5.79 18.00
CA LEU A 114 -0.46 6.63 17.23
C LEU A 114 -1.83 6.80 17.94
N ALA A 115 -2.08 6.08 19.04
CA ALA A 115 -3.35 6.07 19.76
C ALA A 115 -3.39 6.98 21.00
N LEU A 116 -2.33 7.75 21.27
CA LEU A 116 -2.36 8.80 22.29
C LEU A 116 -2.68 10.15 21.62
N PRO A 117 -3.95 10.61 21.62
CA PRO A 117 -4.15 12.05 21.55
C PRO A 117 -3.41 12.62 22.75
N ALA A 118 -2.49 13.55 22.50
CA ALA A 118 -1.86 14.36 23.52
C ALA A 118 -2.97 14.94 24.40
N ARG A 119 -3.27 14.28 25.54
CA ARG A 119 -4.17 14.83 26.54
C ARG A 119 -3.44 16.01 27.13
N SER A 120 -3.83 17.17 26.64
CA SER A 120 -3.66 18.51 27.21
C SER A 120 -3.10 18.46 28.61
N ALA A 121 -1.81 18.77 28.74
CA ALA A 121 -1.25 19.14 30.03
C ALA A 121 -2.10 20.28 30.61
N PRO A 122 -2.55 20.21 31.87
CA PRO A 122 -3.30 21.29 32.49
C PRO A 122 -2.43 22.53 32.55
N ARG A 123 -2.91 23.62 31.94
CA ARG A 123 -2.33 24.97 32.06
C ARG A 123 -2.20 25.31 33.55
N PRO A 124 -0.98 25.54 34.09
CA PRO A 124 -0.86 25.98 35.47
C PRO A 124 -1.49 27.37 35.58
N ALA A 125 -2.52 27.47 36.43
CA ALA A 125 -3.02 28.75 36.89
C ALA A 125 -2.21 29.17 38.12
N ALA A 126 -1.42 30.23 37.96
CA ALA A 126 -1.05 31.17 39.02
C ALA A 126 -0.57 32.47 38.37
#